data_AF-A0A2T3KM91-F1
#
_entry.id   AF-A0A2T3KM91-F1
#
_cell.length_a   1.000
_cell.length_b   1.000
_cell.length_c   1.000
_cell.angle_alpha   90.00
_cell.angle_beta   90.00
_cell.angle_gamma   90.00
#
_symmetry.space_group_name_H-M   'P 1'
#
loop_
_entity.id
_entity.type
_entity.pdbx_description
1 polymer ?
#
loop_
_entity_poly.entity_id
_entity_poly.type
_entity_poly.pdbx_seq_one_letter_code
_entity_poly.pdbx_strand_id
1 'polypeptide(L)'
;MRSRIDGTLKCLNLIWEEIEKDSDNKLGLDSEVSKINEITTILVGISLLDEEDFQNDAEDILNIIEACNKYCIFIKERISK
;
A
#
# COMPACT_ATOMS: atom_id res chain seq x y z
N MET A 1 2.18 10.29 -11.33
CA MET A 1 1.51 9.07 -10.84
C MET A 1 2.50 8.07 -10.25
N ARG A 2 3.56 7.68 -10.99
CA ARG A 2 4.63 6.78 -10.52
C ARG A 2 5.19 7.13 -9.12
N SER A 3 5.54 8.39 -8.88
CA SER A 3 6.01 8.85 -7.56
C SER A 3 5.04 8.59 -6.39
N ARG A 4 3.73 8.58 -6.65
CA ARG A 4 2.71 8.27 -5.63
C ARG A 4 2.64 6.76 -5.37
N ILE A 5 2.79 5.94 -6.40
CA ILE A 5 2.88 4.47 -6.29
C ILE A 5 4.10 4.11 -5.45
N ASP A 6 5.28 4.63 -5.82
CA ASP A 6 6.54 4.36 -5.13
C ASP A 6 6.48 4.78 -3.65
N GLY A 7 5.90 5.95 -3.37
CA GLY A 7 5.69 6.43 -2.00
C GLY A 7 4.79 5.49 -1.18
N THR A 8 3.72 4.99 -1.80
CA THR A 8 2.78 4.07 -1.13
C THR A 8 3.41 2.69 -0.90
N LEU A 9 4.12 2.14 -1.88
CA LEU A 9 4.87 0.88 -1.75
C LEU A 9 5.94 0.98 -0.66
N LYS A 10 6.66 2.10 -0.58
CA LYS A 10 7.62 2.35 0.50
C LYS A 10 6.95 2.37 1.88
N CYS A 11 5.78 2.98 1.98
CA CYS A 11 4.99 2.97 3.22
C CYS A 11 4.58 1.54 3.61
N LEU A 12 4.13 0.72 2.67
CA LEU A 12 3.74 -0.68 2.93
C LEU A 12 4.93 -1.55 3.34
N ASN A 13 6.10 -1.34 2.73
CA ASN A 13 7.32 -2.05 3.13
C ASN A 13 7.70 -1.77 4.58
N LEU A 14 7.58 -0.51 5.03
CA LEU A 14 7.82 -0.17 6.44
C LEU A 14 6.84 -0.87 7.37
N ILE A 15 5.56 -1.00 6.98
CA ILE A 15 4.57 -1.75 7.76
C ILE A 15 4.93 -3.23 7.82
N TRP A 16 5.37 -3.81 6.71
CA TRP A 16 5.83 -5.20 6.68
C TRP A 16 7.00 -5.45 7.62
N GLU A 17 7.99 -4.58 7.62
CA GLU A 17 9.12 -4.67 8.55
C GLU A 17 8.66 -4.66 10.01
N GLU A 18 7.63 -3.89 10.36
CA GLU A 18 7.09 -3.87 11.73
C GLU A 18 6.29 -5.15 12.05
N ILE A 19 5.53 -5.69 11.10
CA ILE A 19 4.84 -6.98 11.24
C ILE A 19 5.85 -8.12 11.46
N GLU A 20 6.93 -8.16 10.68
CA GLU A 20 7.97 -9.20 10.79
C GLU A 20 8.71 -9.14 12.13
N LYS A 21 8.86 -7.94 12.71
CA LYS A 21 9.47 -7.75 14.04
C LYS A 21 8.51 -8.10 15.18
N ASP A 22 7.20 -8.08 14.95
CA ASP A 22 6.17 -8.31 15.97
C ASP A 22 5.88 -9.80 16.20
N SER A 23 6.88 -10.54 16.69
CA SER A 23 6.77 -11.98 16.98
C SER A 23 5.68 -12.34 17.99
N ASP A 24 5.29 -11.39 18.84
CA ASP A 24 4.30 -11.56 19.89
C ASP A 24 2.89 -11.10 19.46
N ASN A 25 2.72 -10.65 18.21
CA ASN A 25 1.47 -10.10 17.66
C ASN A 25 0.83 -9.00 18.53
N LYS A 26 1.66 -8.11 19.10
CA LYS A 26 1.20 -6.98 19.93
C LYS A 26 0.53 -5.90 19.10
N LEU A 27 0.85 -5.79 17.81
CA LEU A 27 0.25 -4.83 16.89
C LEU A 27 -1.17 -5.25 16.47
N GLY A 28 -1.54 -6.52 16.62
CA GLY A 28 -2.88 -7.03 16.29
C GLY A 28 -3.23 -6.85 14.81
N LEU A 29 -2.24 -7.06 13.93
CA LEU A 29 -2.35 -6.80 12.48
C LEU A 29 -2.73 -8.04 11.66
N ASP A 30 -2.91 -9.21 12.27
CA ASP A 30 -3.26 -10.46 11.55
C ASP A 30 -4.43 -10.28 10.58
N SER A 31 -5.45 -9.53 11.01
CA SER A 31 -6.65 -9.25 10.20
C SER A 31 -6.40 -8.30 9.01
N GLU A 32 -5.28 -7.58 9.03
CA GLU A 32 -4.91 -6.58 8.02
C GLU A 32 -3.86 -7.12 7.04
N VAL A 33 -3.11 -8.18 7.38
CA VAL A 33 -2.07 -8.80 6.54
C VAL A 33 -2.59 -9.13 5.15
N SER A 34 -3.79 -9.73 5.05
CA SER A 34 -4.39 -10.07 3.76
C SER A 34 -4.65 -8.83 2.90
N LYS A 35 -5.11 -7.73 3.49
CA LYS A 35 -5.38 -6.48 2.77
C LYS A 35 -4.10 -5.77 2.36
N ILE A 36 -3.07 -5.80 3.21
CA ILE A 36 -1.74 -5.25 2.90
C ILE A 36 -1.15 -5.98 1.68
N ASN A 37 -1.27 -7.32 1.65
CA ASN A 37 -0.87 -8.12 0.49
C ASN A 37 -1.65 -7.73 -0.78
N GLU A 38 -2.98 -7.67 -0.68
CA GLU A 38 -3.83 -7.30 -1.81
C GLU A 38 -3.49 -5.92 -2.39
N ILE A 39 -3.34 -4.91 -1.53
CA ILE A 39 -2.93 -3.55 -1.93
C ILE A 39 -1.55 -3.56 -2.58
N THR A 40 -0.61 -4.33 -2.04
CA THR A 40 0.74 -4.45 -2.61
C THR A 40 0.67 -5.04 -4.02
N THR A 41 -0.11 -6.10 -4.22
CA THR A 41 -0.33 -6.70 -5.54
C THR A 41 -0.95 -5.72 -6.52
N ILE A 42 -1.97 -4.95 -6.11
CA ILE A 42 -2.61 -3.92 -6.94
C ILE A 42 -1.58 -2.86 -7.37
N LEU A 43 -0.83 -2.30 -6.43
CA LEU A 43 0.14 -1.24 -6.72
C LEU A 43 1.28 -1.73 -7.60
N VAL A 44 1.77 -2.96 -7.41
CA VAL A 44 2.75 -3.57 -8.31
C VAL A 44 2.17 -3.75 -9.70
N GLY A 45 0.93 -4.24 -9.83
CA GLY A 45 0.25 -4.36 -11.12
C GLY A 45 0.15 -3.02 -11.84
N ILE A 46 -0.30 -1.96 -11.15
CA ILE A 46 -0.37 -0.61 -11.71
C ILE A 46 1.03 -0.08 -12.09
N SER A 47 2.07 -0.41 -11.32
CA SER A 47 3.44 0.06 -11.60
C SER A 47 4.00 -0.49 -12.93
N LEU A 48 3.50 -1.64 -13.37
CA LEU A 48 3.88 -2.32 -14.59
C LEU A 48 3.12 -1.83 -15.83
N LEU A 49 2.05 -1.04 -15.65
CA LEU A 49 1.34 -0.40 -16.76
C LEU A 49 2.26 0.57 -17.51
N ASP A 50 2.05 0.64 -18.81
CA ASP A 50 2.76 1.58 -19.68
C ASP A 50 2.13 2.99 -19.62
N GLU A 51 2.77 3.97 -20.26
CA GLU A 51 2.31 5.35 -20.22
C GLU A 51 0.97 5.58 -20.94
N GLU A 52 0.59 4.73 -21.89
CA GLU A 52 -0.66 4.83 -22.64
C GLU A 52 -1.84 4.39 -21.79
N ASP A 53 -1.69 3.27 -21.07
CA ASP A 53 -2.65 2.79 -20.07
C ASP A 53 -2.91 3.84 -18.98
N PHE A 54 -1.84 4.50 -18.51
CA PHE A 54 -1.94 5.58 -17.52
C PHE A 54 -2.75 6.79 -17.99
N GLN A 55 -2.77 7.08 -19.30
CA GLN A 55 -3.48 8.24 -19.83
C GLN A 55 -4.97 7.97 -20.01
N ASN A 56 -5.33 6.76 -20.45
CA ASN A 56 -6.73 6.38 -20.69
C ASN A 56 -7.53 6.25 -19.38
N ASP A 57 -6.89 5.75 -18.32
CA ASP A 57 -7.55 5.47 -17.03
C ASP A 57 -6.98 6.31 -15.87
N ALA A 58 -6.44 7.50 -16.18
CA ALA A 58 -5.67 8.32 -15.24
C ALA A 58 -6.42 8.62 -13.92
N GLU A 59 -7.71 8.92 -13.99
CA GLU A 59 -8.52 9.28 -12.81
C GLU A 59 -8.80 8.05 -11.93
N ASP A 60 -9.20 6.94 -12.53
CA ASP A 60 -9.50 5.69 -11.80
C ASP A 60 -8.24 5.13 -11.14
N ILE A 61 -7.12 5.11 -11.86
CA ILE A 61 -5.83 4.69 -11.30
C ILE A 61 -5.42 5.62 -10.15
N LEU A 62 -5.61 6.94 -10.29
CA LEU A 62 -5.30 7.89 -9.22
C LEU A 62 -6.14 7.62 -7.97
N ASN A 63 -7.44 7.37 -8.15
CA ASN A 63 -8.37 7.06 -7.05
C ASN A 63 -7.96 5.78 -6.31
N ILE A 64 -7.54 4.74 -7.04
CA ILE A 64 -7.01 3.50 -6.45
C ILE A 64 -5.76 3.78 -5.63
N ILE A 65 -4.79 4.51 -6.20
CA ILE A 65 -3.54 4.86 -5.51
C ILE A 65 -3.82 5.66 -4.23
N GLU A 66 -4.75 6.61 -4.28
CA GLU A 66 -5.13 7.41 -3.10
C GLU A 66 -5.80 6.57 -2.02
N ALA A 67 -6.67 5.62 -2.39
CA ALA A 67 -7.27 4.69 -1.43
C ALA A 67 -6.21 3.80 -0.76
N CYS A 68 -5.27 3.26 -1.54
CA CYS A 68 -4.15 2.47 -1.03
C CYS A 68 -3.27 3.27 -0.07
N ASN A 69 -2.96 4.52 -0.41
CA ASN A 69 -2.16 5.41 0.43
C ASN A 69 -2.87 5.75 1.75
N LYS A 70 -4.17 6.06 1.71
CA LYS A 70 -4.97 6.30 2.93
C LYS A 70 -4.95 5.10 3.86
N TYR A 71 -5.10 3.89 3.30
CA TYR A 71 -5.03 2.67 4.10
C TYR A 71 -3.64 2.44 4.70
N CYS A 72 -2.57 2.68 3.93
CA CYS A 72 -1.20 2.59 4.44
C CYS A 72 -0.97 3.54 5.63
N ILE A 73 -1.41 4.79 5.50
CA ILE A 73 -1.32 5.79 6.58
C ILE A 73 -2.10 5.32 7.81
N PHE A 74 -3.33 4.84 7.65
CA PHE A 74 -4.15 4.31 8.74
C PHE A 74 -3.44 3.20 9.53
N ILE A 75 -2.81 2.23 8.84
CA ILE A 75 -2.08 1.16 9.51
C ILE A 75 -0.83 1.70 10.22
N LYS A 76 -0.07 2.58 9.56
CA LYS A 76 1.11 3.21 10.16
C LYS A 76 0.79 3.99 11.44
N GLU A 77 -0.33 4.71 11.45
CA GLU A 77 -0.84 5.41 12.63
C GLU A 77 -1.29 4.47 13.75
N ARG A 78 -1.76 3.25 13.42
CA ARG A 78 -2.07 2.23 14.42
C ARG A 78 -0.82 1.65 15.06
N ILE A 79 0.25 1.43 14.29
CA ILE A 79 1.52 0.89 14.79
C ILE A 79 2.27 1.92 15.65
N SER A 80 2.14 3.20 15.34
CA SER A 80 2.87 4.28 16.02
C SER A 80 2.24 4.74 17.36
N LYS A 81 1.14 4.13 17.80
CA LYS A 81 0.42 4.46 19.04
C LYS A 81 0.74 3.46 20.13
#